data_AF-A0A6G2HED0-F1
#
_entry.id   AF-A0A6G2HED0-F1
#
_cell.length_a   1.000
_cell.length_b   1.000
_cell.length_c   1.000
_cell.angle_alpha   90.00
_cell.angle_beta   90.00
_cell.angle_gamma   90.00
#
_symmetry.space_group_name_H-M   'P 1'
#
loop_
_entity.id
_entity.type
_entity.pdbx_description
1 polymer ?
#
loop_
_entity_poly.entity_id
_entity_poly.type
_entity_poly.pdbx_seq_one_letter_code
_entity_poly.pdbx_strand_id
1 'polypeptide(L)'
;MKRRWFAVMGTALLCGVGVLTAAFGGAFWLDPPFALQGALLAVGGVAFVVAGLGGSPFGLDPIRLVGVGDVCVAGMVIVNGVTAFRLGPAATDLVFAVALVTSGVFLAVVGIDYLRGGVHFAGDGLEDGPLFG
;
A
#
# COMPACT_ATOMS: atom_id res chain seq x y z
N MET A 1 -3.04 17.89 1.71
CA MET A 1 -3.92 16.76 1.31
C MET A 1 -4.78 16.35 2.50
N LYS A 2 -6.10 16.21 2.31
CA LYS A 2 -7.02 15.90 3.42
C LYS A 2 -6.76 14.51 4.00
N ARG A 3 -6.49 14.43 5.30
CA ARG A 3 -6.14 13.19 6.02
C ARG A 3 -7.16 12.06 5.82
N ARG A 4 -8.45 12.39 5.74
CA ARG A 4 -9.55 11.42 5.57
C ARG A 4 -9.46 10.59 4.28
N TRP A 5 -8.75 11.05 3.24
CA TRP A 5 -8.55 10.25 2.03
C TRP A 5 -7.75 8.97 2.31
N PHE A 6 -6.81 9.01 3.25
CA PHE A 6 -6.09 7.81 3.67
C PHE A 6 -7.02 6.81 4.35
N ALA A 7 -8.01 7.26 5.13
CA ALA A 7 -8.99 6.35 5.71
C ALA A 7 -9.83 5.65 4.63
N VAL A 8 -10.20 6.38 3.58
CA VAL A 8 -10.93 5.82 2.43
C VAL A 8 -10.07 4.79 1.68
N MET A 9 -8.81 5.13 1.35
CA MET A 9 -7.89 4.23 0.66
C MET A 9 -7.60 2.98 1.51
N GLY A 10 -7.30 3.15 2.79
CA GLY A 10 -7.03 2.04 3.70
C GLY A 10 -8.22 1.10 3.84
N THR A 11 -9.44 1.64 3.94
CA THR A 11 -10.67 0.83 3.96
C THR A 11 -10.85 0.07 2.66
N ALA A 12 -10.62 0.71 1.50
CA ALA A 12 -10.71 0.06 0.20
C ALA A 12 -9.71 -1.11 0.06
N LEU A 13 -8.48 -0.95 0.56
CA LEU A 13 -7.49 -2.03 0.59
C LEU A 13 -7.98 -3.21 1.45
N LEU A 14 -8.46 -2.94 2.67
CA LEU A 14 -8.97 -4.00 3.56
C LEU A 14 -10.19 -4.71 2.97
N CYS A 15 -11.09 -3.97 2.33
CA CYS A 15 -12.19 -4.55 1.56
C CYS A 15 -11.66 -5.44 0.43
N GLY A 16 -10.60 -5.04 -0.26
CA GLY A 16 -9.92 -5.85 -1.27
C GLY A 16 -9.47 -7.20 -0.75
N VAL A 17 -8.80 -7.26 0.40
CA VAL A 17 -8.43 -8.54 1.06
C VAL A 17 -9.66 -9.39 1.38
N GLY A 18 -10.71 -8.76 1.89
CA GLY A 18 -11.99 -9.45 2.17
C GLY A 18 -12.63 -10.04 0.92
N VAL A 19 -12.69 -9.27 -0.16
CA VAL A 19 -13.24 -9.70 -1.46
C VAL A 19 -12.42 -10.85 -2.05
N LEU A 20 -11.09 -10.77 -2.04
CA LEU A 20 -10.22 -11.85 -2.52
C LEU A 20 -10.43 -13.14 -1.71
N THR A 21 -10.52 -13.02 -0.38
CA THR A 21 -10.79 -14.16 0.50
C THR A 21 -12.17 -14.77 0.23
N ALA A 22 -13.19 -13.93 0.00
CA ALA A 22 -14.53 -14.39 -0.30
C ALA A 22 -14.63 -15.06 -1.68
N ALA A 23 -13.91 -14.55 -2.68
CA ALA A 23 -13.95 -15.04 -4.05
C ALA A 23 -13.16 -16.36 -4.24
N PHE A 24 -11.98 -16.47 -3.63
CA PHE A 24 -11.06 -17.59 -3.85
C PHE A 24 -10.95 -18.54 -2.65
N GLY A 25 -11.59 -18.20 -1.51
CA GLY A 25 -11.51 -18.97 -0.26
C GLY A 25 -10.19 -18.78 0.49
N GLY A 26 -10.11 -19.31 1.71
CA GLY A 26 -8.91 -19.20 2.54
C GLY A 26 -7.68 -19.93 1.98
N ALA A 27 -7.88 -20.96 1.17
CA ALA A 27 -6.80 -21.71 0.52
C ALA A 27 -5.99 -20.87 -0.48
N PHE A 28 -6.56 -19.78 -0.99
CA PHE A 28 -5.87 -18.81 -1.84
C PHE A 28 -4.58 -18.27 -1.19
N TRP A 29 -4.60 -18.08 0.13
CA TRP A 29 -3.49 -17.55 0.90
C TRP A 29 -2.43 -18.60 1.27
N LEU A 30 -2.58 -19.86 0.83
CA LEU A 30 -1.56 -20.89 1.05
C LEU A 30 -0.40 -20.77 0.07
N ASP A 31 -0.61 -20.10 -1.07
CA ASP A 31 0.47 -19.78 -2.01
C ASP A 31 1.30 -18.60 -1.44
N PRO A 32 2.60 -18.78 -1.16
CA PRO A 32 3.44 -17.77 -0.52
C PRO A 32 3.39 -16.35 -1.10
N PRO A 33 3.49 -16.12 -2.44
CA PRO A 33 3.33 -14.80 -3.03
C PRO A 33 1.99 -14.15 -2.69
N PHE A 34 0.88 -14.89 -2.74
CA PHE A 34 -0.44 -14.33 -2.40
C PHE A 34 -0.56 -14.06 -0.91
N ALA A 35 -0.06 -14.96 -0.06
CA ALA A 35 0.00 -14.73 1.39
C ALA A 35 0.72 -13.42 1.74
N LEU A 36 1.90 -13.21 1.14
CA LEU A 36 2.70 -12.01 1.35
C LEU A 36 1.99 -10.75 0.83
N GLN A 37 1.41 -10.81 -0.38
CA GLN A 37 0.64 -9.69 -0.95
C GLN A 37 -0.55 -9.34 -0.06
N GLY A 38 -1.31 -10.32 0.42
CA GLY A 38 -2.44 -10.12 1.32
C GLY A 38 -2.04 -9.49 2.65
N ALA A 39 -0.94 -9.98 3.24
CA ALA A 39 -0.40 -9.42 4.48
C ALA A 39 0.04 -7.96 4.30
N LEU A 40 0.77 -7.65 3.22
CA LEU A 40 1.18 -6.27 2.89
C LEU A 40 -0.03 -5.37 2.66
N LEU A 41 -1.04 -5.84 1.93
CA LEU A 41 -2.26 -5.06 1.69
C LEU A 41 -3.03 -4.80 2.99
N ALA A 42 -3.12 -5.81 3.87
CA ALA A 42 -3.77 -5.69 5.16
C ALA A 42 -3.04 -4.72 6.09
N VAL A 43 -1.72 -4.87 6.23
CA VAL A 43 -0.90 -3.96 7.07
C VAL A 43 -0.94 -2.55 6.53
N GLY A 44 -0.77 -2.36 5.22
CA GLY A 44 -0.85 -1.04 4.59
C GLY A 44 -2.24 -0.40 4.72
N GLY A 45 -3.30 -1.20 4.55
CA GLY A 45 -4.67 -0.77 4.74
C GLY A 45 -4.95 -0.29 6.16
N VAL A 46 -4.54 -1.06 7.17
CA VAL A 46 -4.64 -0.66 8.59
C VAL A 46 -3.86 0.63 8.84
N ALA A 47 -2.62 0.73 8.36
CA ALA A 47 -1.80 1.93 8.53
C ALA A 47 -2.48 3.18 7.98
N PHE A 48 -3.03 3.11 6.76
CA PHE A 48 -3.78 4.22 6.16
C PHE A 48 -5.08 4.56 6.89
N VAL A 49 -5.83 3.56 7.38
CA VAL A 49 -7.03 3.82 8.19
C VAL A 49 -6.67 4.57 9.47
N VAL A 50 -5.67 4.09 10.20
CA VAL A 50 -5.26 4.71 11.46
C VAL A 50 -4.72 6.13 11.21
N ALA A 51 -3.86 6.30 10.20
CA ALA A 51 -3.38 7.61 9.78
C ALA A 51 -4.54 8.55 9.42
N GLY A 52 -5.50 8.06 8.63
CA GLY A 52 -6.63 8.83 8.14
C GLY A 52 -7.60 9.29 9.24
N LEU A 53 -7.73 8.51 10.30
CA LEU A 53 -8.49 8.85 11.50
C LEU A 53 -7.73 9.77 12.47
N GLY A 54 -6.46 10.07 12.18
CA GLY A 54 -5.60 10.89 13.05
C GLY A 54 -5.06 10.14 14.26
N GLY A 55 -5.04 8.81 14.21
CA GLY A 55 -4.43 7.99 15.27
C GLY A 55 -2.91 8.06 15.22
N SER A 56 -2.28 7.94 16.39
CA SER A 56 -0.81 7.93 16.57
C SER A 56 -0.33 6.73 17.43
N PRO A 57 -0.64 5.48 17.03
CA PRO A 57 -0.17 4.31 17.74
C PRO A 57 1.36 4.31 17.84
N PHE A 58 1.87 3.86 19.00
CA PHE A 58 3.30 3.74 19.26
C PHE A 58 4.10 5.06 19.13
N GLY A 59 3.42 6.21 19.22
CA GLY A 59 4.06 7.53 19.07
C GLY A 59 4.46 7.85 17.64
N LEU A 60 3.90 7.14 16.65
CA LEU A 60 4.10 7.45 15.23
C LEU A 60 3.10 8.51 14.79
N ASP A 61 3.62 9.62 14.25
CA ASP A 61 2.79 10.65 13.63
C ASP A 61 2.01 10.09 12.43
N PRO A 62 0.81 10.61 12.13
CA PRO A 62 -0.01 10.12 11.02
C PRO A 62 0.72 10.05 9.68
N ILE A 63 1.61 11.01 9.40
CA ILE A 63 2.42 11.01 8.18
C ILE A 63 3.37 9.80 8.08
N ARG A 64 3.93 9.35 9.21
CA ARG A 64 4.80 8.17 9.22
C ARG A 64 3.98 6.90 8.99
N LEU A 65 2.75 6.85 9.48
CA LEU A 65 1.83 5.75 9.20
C LEU A 65 1.41 5.70 7.73
N VAL A 66 1.22 6.85 7.08
CA VAL A 66 1.07 6.92 5.61
C VAL A 66 2.29 6.31 4.93
N GLY A 67 3.50 6.65 5.38
CA GLY A 67 4.73 6.04 4.88
C GLY A 67 4.80 4.51 5.04
N VAL A 68 4.35 3.97 6.18
CA VAL A 68 4.21 2.51 6.36
C VAL A 68 3.25 1.93 5.32
N GLY A 69 2.11 2.60 5.11
CA GLY A 69 1.12 2.22 4.10
C GLY A 69 1.71 2.14 2.70
N ASP A 70 2.38 3.20 2.27
CA ASP A 70 3.02 3.29 0.95
C ASP A 70 4.11 2.24 0.76
N VAL A 71 4.95 1.99 1.77
CA VAL A 71 5.98 0.93 1.69
C VAL A 71 5.34 -0.45 1.56
N CYS A 72 4.23 -0.71 2.26
CA CYS A 72 3.52 -1.98 2.14
C CYS A 72 2.91 -2.15 0.74
N VAL A 73 2.24 -1.13 0.22
CA VAL A 73 1.68 -1.14 -1.14
C VAL A 73 2.79 -1.30 -2.18
N ALA A 74 3.91 -0.58 -2.02
CA ALA A 74 5.08 -0.73 -2.86
C ALA A 74 5.61 -2.17 -2.87
N GLY A 75 5.77 -2.77 -1.69
CA GLY A 75 6.18 -4.16 -1.56
C GLY A 75 5.22 -5.11 -2.29
N MET A 76 3.91 -4.91 -2.15
CA MET A 76 2.91 -5.73 -2.84
C MET A 76 3.04 -5.60 -4.37
N VAL A 77 3.19 -4.37 -4.89
CA VAL A 77 3.36 -4.13 -6.33
C VAL A 77 4.64 -4.79 -6.86
N ILE A 78 5.75 -4.71 -6.11
CA ILE A 78 7.01 -5.38 -6.47
C ILE A 78 6.81 -6.90 -6.51
N VAL A 79 6.19 -7.49 -5.48
CA VAL A 79 5.92 -8.94 -5.44
C VAL A 79 5.03 -9.34 -6.61
N ASN A 80 4.03 -8.53 -6.96
CA ASN A 80 3.17 -8.79 -8.13
C ASN A 80 3.98 -8.79 -9.44
N GLY A 81 4.83 -7.79 -9.67
CA GLY A 81 5.69 -7.74 -10.86
C GLY A 81 6.66 -8.92 -10.94
N VAL A 82 7.26 -9.32 -9.82
CA VAL A 82 8.15 -10.50 -9.77
C VAL A 82 7.39 -11.80 -10.04
N THR A 83 6.18 -11.95 -9.49
CA THR A 83 5.33 -13.12 -9.76
C THR A 83 4.90 -13.17 -11.23
N ALA A 84 4.50 -12.03 -11.81
CA ALA A 84 4.13 -11.94 -13.23
C ALA A 84 5.29 -12.37 -14.15
N PHE A 85 6.52 -11.93 -13.85
CA PHE A 85 7.70 -12.36 -14.60
C PHE A 85 7.96 -13.87 -14.53
N ARG A 86 7.68 -14.51 -13.38
CA ARG A 86 7.92 -15.95 -13.18
C ARG A 86 6.93 -16.86 -13.89
N LEU A 87 5.71 -16.39 -14.18
CA LEU A 87 4.63 -17.22 -14.73
C LEU A 87 4.68 -17.44 -16.25
N GLY A 88 5.67 -16.86 -16.95
CA GLY A 88 6.02 -17.21 -18.34
C GLY A 88 5.98 -16.01 -19.30
N PRO A 89 6.78 -16.02 -20.40
CA PRO A 89 7.17 -14.79 -21.06
C PRO A 89 6.49 -14.63 -22.42
N ALA A 90 5.34 -13.98 -22.48
CA ALA A 90 5.13 -13.10 -23.63
C ALA A 90 5.99 -11.85 -23.43
N ALA A 91 6.52 -11.25 -24.51
CA ALA A 91 7.33 -10.02 -24.41
C ALA A 91 6.56 -8.88 -23.72
N THR A 92 5.22 -8.88 -23.83
CA THR A 92 4.32 -8.01 -23.09
C THR A 92 4.47 -8.18 -21.57
N ASP A 93 4.62 -9.40 -21.09
CA ASP A 93 4.64 -9.74 -19.66
C ASP A 93 5.93 -9.26 -19.00
N LEU A 94 7.04 -9.24 -19.75
CA LEU A 94 8.30 -8.66 -19.29
C LEU A 94 8.19 -7.14 -19.10
N VAL A 95 7.61 -6.43 -20.07
CA VAL A 95 7.45 -4.97 -19.98
C VAL A 95 6.53 -4.62 -18.81
N PHE A 96 5.41 -5.33 -18.63
CA PHE A 96 4.51 -5.14 -17.49
C PHE A 96 5.19 -5.44 -16.16
N ALA A 97 5.94 -6.54 -16.06
CA ALA A 97 6.65 -6.88 -14.83
C ALA A 97 7.69 -5.81 -14.45
N VAL A 98 8.49 -5.35 -15.42
CA VAL A 98 9.47 -4.27 -15.20
C VAL A 98 8.76 -2.98 -14.77
N ALA A 99 7.68 -2.60 -15.46
CA ALA A 99 6.92 -1.41 -15.10
C ALA A 99 6.38 -1.49 -13.67
N LEU A 100 5.80 -2.62 -13.26
CA LEU A 100 5.32 -2.83 -11.89
C LEU A 100 6.45 -2.71 -10.88
N VAL A 101 7.56 -3.41 -11.10
CA VAL A 101 8.71 -3.35 -10.17
C VAL A 101 9.25 -1.92 -10.06
N THR A 102 9.42 -1.21 -11.17
CA THR A 102 9.90 0.18 -11.16
C THR A 102 8.91 1.11 -10.46
N SER A 103 7.60 0.98 -10.73
CA SER A 103 6.56 1.76 -10.03
C SER A 103 6.55 1.48 -8.53
N GLY A 104 6.70 0.22 -8.14
CA GLY A 104 6.80 -0.18 -6.73
C GLY A 104 8.04 0.40 -6.06
N VAL A 105 9.21 0.38 -6.71
CA VAL A 105 10.43 1.00 -6.17
C VAL A 105 10.26 2.51 -5.98
N PHE A 106 9.67 3.20 -6.96
CA PHE A 106 9.37 4.62 -6.83
C PHE A 106 8.44 4.91 -5.64
N LEU A 107 7.37 4.13 -5.50
CA LEU A 107 6.44 4.25 -4.37
C LEU A 107 7.12 3.95 -3.03
N ALA A 108 8.05 2.98 -2.98
CA ALA A 108 8.82 2.70 -1.78
C ALA A 108 9.68 3.90 -1.36
N VAL A 109 10.29 4.61 -2.32
CA VAL A 109 11.07 5.83 -2.03
C VAL A 109 10.18 6.91 -1.42
N VAL A 110 8.98 7.13 -1.96
CA VAL A 110 7.99 8.07 -1.41
C VAL A 110 7.59 7.66 0.01
N GLY A 111 7.24 6.39 0.22
CA GLY A 111 6.88 5.88 1.54
C GLY A 111 8.01 6.00 2.57
N ILE A 112 9.26 5.74 2.16
CA ILE A 112 10.44 5.93 3.01
C ILE A 112 10.65 7.40 3.37
N ASP A 113 10.40 8.33 2.45
CA ASP A 113 10.44 9.76 2.76
C ASP A 113 9.40 10.12 3.82
N TYR A 114 8.17 9.64 3.69
CA TYR A 114 7.11 9.83 4.69
C TYR A 114 7.44 9.21 6.05
N LEU A 115 8.09 8.05 6.08
CA LEU A 115 8.63 7.45 7.33
C LEU A 115 9.65 8.35 8.02
N ARG A 116 10.42 9.12 7.23
CA ARG A 116 11.40 10.11 7.71
C ARG A 116 10.78 11.48 8.02
N GLY A 117 9.46 11.61 7.95
CA GLY A 117 8.74 12.85 8.23
C GLY A 117 8.33 13.64 6.99
N GLY A 118 8.55 13.10 5.78
CA GLY A 118 8.04 13.66 4.53
C GLY A 118 8.77 14.90 4.03
N VAL A 119 10.09 14.92 4.18
CA VAL A 119 10.94 16.08 3.88
C VAL A 119 10.84 16.51 2.41
N HIS A 120 10.65 15.57 1.49
CA HIS A 120 10.68 15.85 0.05
C HIS A 120 9.29 15.83 -0.59
N PHE A 121 8.37 14.99 -0.10
CA PHE A 121 7.08 14.76 -0.77
C PHE A 121 5.85 15.20 0.02
N ALA A 122 5.95 15.61 1.28
CA ALA A 122 4.76 15.90 2.10
C ALA A 122 4.32 17.37 2.11
N GLY A 123 5.15 18.30 1.61
CA GLY A 123 4.84 19.73 1.62
C GLY A 123 4.43 20.22 3.01
N ASP A 124 3.28 20.88 3.12
CA ASP A 124 2.74 21.47 4.37
C ASP A 124 2.10 20.42 5.32
N GLY A 125 2.16 19.12 5.00
CA GLY A 125 1.66 18.03 5.82
C GLY A 125 0.21 17.61 5.53
N LEU A 126 -0.38 16.87 6.48
CA LEU A 126 -1.74 16.34 6.38
C LEU A 126 -2.75 17.35 6.93
N GLU A 127 -3.69 17.76 6.09
CA GLU A 127 -4.72 18.74 6.47
C GLU A 127 -5.90 18.07 7.14
N ASP A 128 -6.41 18.74 8.17
CA ASP A 128 -7.61 18.34 8.88
C ASP A 128 -8.84 19.03 8.27
N GLY A 129 -9.83 18.23 7.85
CA GLY A 129 -11.06 18.75 7.26
C GLY A 129 -11.99 17.67 6.71
N PRO A 130 -13.27 18.00 6.42
CA PRO A 130 -14.21 17.10 5.75
C PRO A 130 -13.77 16.80 4.32
N LEU A 131 -14.01 15.59 3.81
CA LEU A 131 -13.61 15.18 2.44
C LEU A 131 -14.14 16.14 1.37
N PHE A 132 -15.43 16.47 1.46
CA PHE A 132 -16.10 17.47 0.63
C PHE A 132 -16.46 18.64 1.54
N GLY A 133 -15.96 19.82 1.18
CA GLY A 133 -16.05 21.04 1.96
C GLY A 133 -15.11 22.07 1.35
#